data_AF-A0A7Y5JQT2-F1
#
_entry.id   AF-A0A7Y5JQT2-F1
#
_cell.length_a   1.000
_cell.length_b   1.000
_cell.length_c   1.000
_cell.angle_alpha   90.00
_cell.angle_beta   90.00
_cell.angle_gamma   90.00
#
_symmetry.space_group_name_H-M   'P 1'
#
loop_
_entity.id
_entity.type
_entity.pdbx_description
1 polymer ?
#
loop_
_entity_poly.entity_id
_entity_poly.type
_entity_poly.pdbx_seq_one_letter_code
_entity_poly.pdbx_strand_id
1 'polypeptide(L)'
;MKTICVLLLSALLASLSFATDTEPCFPEGCRTQTQGGWGGNCNGNNPGCFRDANFGTVFPEGLTIGGNFTIHFSNSNAVRVFLPAGGTSASLTENHNDPTSTEAGVFAGQVTALALSLGFSEAGLPGFCDLGSLYYLCVPDPDRHGEDDDEECDSPFAGMTVDELFALANEVLGGNTNGLPDDTDISDLNDVITDINENFVDGTHDEGKLVCDIRLAAELSSFTAVARDGAIELIWSTASENDVERFEVERSAGESWSLTGVVNGQGDSPIGHSYRFVDESVTAATVYSYRLAEVSANGDRQILPGIVTVEAGGETALPAEFTLTQNYPNPFNPNTQISFALPFASNVTLAVFDALGRSVATLVDGSLAAGSHTVNFDAANLSNGIYFYQLKAGDFSAVRKMMLIK
;
A
#
# COMPACT_ATOMS: atom_id res chain seq x y z
N MET A 1 24.09 -57.56 -15.64
CA MET A 1 23.18 -56.98 -16.65
C MET A 1 22.12 -56.19 -15.91
N LYS A 2 22.25 -54.84 -15.87
CA LYS A 2 21.25 -53.81 -15.47
C LYS A 2 20.74 -53.85 -14.00
N THR A 3 20.53 -52.80 -13.21
CA THR A 3 20.64 -51.32 -13.27
C THR A 3 20.48 -50.78 -11.82
N ILE A 4 21.00 -49.57 -11.58
CA ILE A 4 21.01 -48.70 -10.38
C ILE A 4 19.61 -48.05 -10.08
N CYS A 5 19.48 -47.33 -8.94
CA CYS A 5 18.47 -46.30 -8.57
C CYS A 5 17.12 -46.81 -7.98
N VAL A 6 16.46 -46.17 -7.00
CA VAL A 6 16.68 -44.92 -6.23
C VAL A 6 15.71 -44.90 -5.03
N LEU A 7 16.05 -44.12 -4.01
CA LEU A 7 15.21 -43.66 -2.90
C LEU A 7 13.80 -43.22 -3.33
N LEU A 8 12.79 -43.51 -2.51
CA LEU A 8 11.58 -42.67 -2.43
C LEU A 8 11.11 -42.63 -0.98
N LEU A 9 11.58 -41.58 -0.31
CA LEU A 9 11.10 -41.05 0.95
C LEU A 9 9.64 -40.60 0.73
N SER A 10 8.73 -41.19 1.50
CA SER A 10 7.33 -40.80 1.56
C SER A 10 7.21 -39.38 2.13
N ALA A 11 7.08 -38.39 1.25
CA ALA A 11 6.76 -37.03 1.62
C ALA A 11 5.30 -36.92 2.03
N LEU A 12 5.11 -36.50 3.28
CA LEU A 12 3.88 -36.03 3.88
C LEU A 12 3.25 -34.97 2.96
N LEU A 13 2.04 -35.22 2.46
CA LEU A 13 1.13 -34.13 2.08
C LEU A 13 0.68 -33.46 3.39
N ALA A 14 1.40 -32.43 3.80
CA ALA A 14 0.85 -31.38 4.63
C ALA A 14 0.63 -30.18 3.71
N SER A 15 -0.64 -29.92 3.41
CA SER A 15 -1.11 -28.64 2.90
C SER A 15 -0.53 -27.52 3.77
N LEU A 16 0.45 -26.78 3.26
CA LEU A 16 0.68 -25.43 3.76
C LEU A 16 -0.51 -24.61 3.29
N SER A 17 -1.47 -24.40 4.17
CA SER A 17 -2.31 -23.20 4.08
C SER A 17 -1.37 -22.02 4.22
N PHE A 18 -1.28 -21.18 3.19
CA PHE A 18 -0.73 -19.85 3.32
C PHE A 18 -1.64 -19.09 4.27
N ALA A 19 -1.32 -19.09 5.56
CA ALA A 19 -1.75 -18.03 6.45
C ALA A 19 -0.85 -16.84 6.13
N THR A 20 -1.35 -15.94 5.29
CA THR A 20 -0.91 -14.54 5.34
C THR A 20 -1.39 -14.00 6.69
N ASP A 21 -0.64 -14.23 7.76
CA ASP A 21 -0.79 -13.48 9.00
C ASP A 21 -0.17 -12.08 8.79
N THR A 22 -0.72 -11.34 7.84
CA THR A 22 -0.93 -9.91 8.03
C THR A 22 -2.37 -9.87 8.49
N GLU A 23 -2.60 -9.93 9.80
CA GLU A 23 -3.91 -9.56 10.32
C GLU A 23 -4.11 -8.12 9.85
N PRO A 24 -5.03 -7.83 8.91
CA PRO A 24 -5.45 -6.44 8.71
C PRO A 24 -5.82 -5.95 10.09
N CYS A 25 -5.26 -4.81 10.54
CA CYS A 25 -5.72 -4.22 11.78
C CYS A 25 -7.13 -3.67 11.56
N PHE A 26 -8.11 -4.55 11.38
CA PHE A 26 -9.50 -4.17 11.50
C PHE A 26 -9.64 -3.64 12.91
N PRO A 27 -9.95 -2.34 13.09
CA PRO A 27 -10.25 -1.84 14.40
C PRO A 27 -11.52 -2.54 14.90
N GLU A 28 -11.37 -3.61 15.68
CA GLU A 28 -12.50 -4.29 16.30
C GLU A 28 -13.31 -3.25 17.09
N GLY A 29 -14.61 -3.19 16.80
CA GLY A 29 -15.50 -2.25 17.49
C GLY A 29 -15.37 -0.80 17.03
N CYS A 30 -15.01 -0.52 15.77
CA CYS A 30 -15.34 0.77 15.16
C CYS A 30 -16.84 0.96 15.00
N ARG A 31 -17.30 2.21 15.15
CA ARG A 31 -18.65 2.64 14.82
C ARG A 31 -18.60 4.01 14.20
N THR A 32 -19.23 4.14 13.04
CA THR A 32 -19.62 5.42 12.45
C THR A 32 -21.15 5.42 12.28
N GLN A 33 -21.72 6.54 11.84
CA GLN A 33 -23.16 6.61 11.61
C GLN A 33 -23.52 7.64 10.56
N THR A 34 -24.53 7.30 9.75
CA THR A 34 -25.20 8.22 8.83
C THR A 34 -25.78 9.43 9.56
N GLN A 35 -25.93 10.55 8.84
CA GLN A 35 -26.67 11.71 9.33
C GLN A 35 -28.06 11.36 9.85
N GLY A 36 -28.79 10.50 9.13
CA GLY A 36 -30.13 10.09 9.51
C GLY A 36 -30.17 9.27 10.80
N GLY A 37 -29.17 8.41 11.02
CA GLY A 37 -29.01 7.68 12.28
C GLY A 37 -28.81 8.64 13.44
N TRP A 38 -27.89 9.59 13.29
CA TRP A 38 -27.70 10.63 14.30
C TRP A 38 -28.94 11.50 14.47
N GLY A 39 -29.63 11.93 13.41
CA GLY A 39 -30.87 12.73 13.46
C GLY A 39 -32.10 12.03 14.05
N GLY A 40 -32.01 10.72 14.32
CA GLY A 40 -33.11 9.93 14.86
C GLY A 40 -33.57 10.37 16.26
N ASN A 41 -34.87 10.19 16.52
CA ASN A 41 -35.41 10.23 17.88
C ASN A 41 -34.88 9.02 18.67
N CYS A 42 -34.57 9.21 19.96
CA CYS A 42 -34.20 8.09 20.82
C CYS A 42 -35.35 7.06 20.90
N ASN A 43 -35.07 5.84 20.43
CA ASN A 43 -35.93 4.68 20.60
C ASN A 43 -35.09 3.40 20.71
N GLY A 44 -35.23 2.66 21.82
CA GLY A 44 -34.46 1.46 22.07
C GLY A 44 -32.97 1.76 22.22
N ASN A 45 -32.14 1.09 21.40
CA ASN A 45 -30.68 1.24 21.39
C ASN A 45 -30.18 1.92 20.12
N ASN A 46 -31.02 2.74 19.48
CA ASN A 46 -30.64 3.40 18.22
C ASN A 46 -29.60 4.53 18.45
N PRO A 47 -28.95 5.03 17.38
CA PRO A 47 -27.92 6.07 17.49
C PRO A 47 -28.44 7.37 18.13
N GLY A 48 -29.71 7.71 17.93
CA GLY A 48 -30.35 8.85 18.60
C GLY A 48 -30.31 8.77 20.12
N CYS A 49 -30.56 7.58 20.71
CA CYS A 49 -30.40 7.37 22.14
C CYS A 49 -28.94 7.48 22.58
N PHE A 50 -28.01 6.96 21.78
CA PHE A 50 -26.59 7.02 22.09
C PHE A 50 -26.07 8.47 22.10
N ARG A 51 -26.47 9.28 21.11
CA ARG A 51 -26.19 10.73 21.10
C ARG A 51 -26.75 11.40 22.35
N ASP A 52 -28.03 11.21 22.66
CA ASP A 52 -28.68 11.90 23.78
C ASP A 52 -28.07 11.53 25.14
N ALA A 53 -27.60 10.28 25.29
CA ALA A 53 -26.97 9.81 26.52
C ALA A 53 -25.55 10.35 26.74
N ASN A 54 -24.78 10.55 25.66
CA ASN A 54 -23.34 10.83 25.77
C ASN A 54 -22.96 12.27 25.41
N PHE A 55 -23.77 12.99 24.62
CA PHE A 55 -23.41 14.30 24.07
C PHE A 55 -22.96 15.30 25.15
N GLY A 56 -23.71 15.46 26.23
CA GLY A 56 -23.37 16.43 27.27
C GLY A 56 -22.10 16.09 28.07
N THR A 57 -21.67 14.82 28.05
CA THR A 57 -20.41 14.40 28.69
C THR A 57 -19.23 14.61 27.76
N VAL A 58 -19.37 14.29 26.47
CA VAL A 58 -18.31 14.43 25.48
C VAL A 58 -18.14 15.90 25.05
N PHE A 59 -19.24 16.62 24.90
CA PHE A 59 -19.30 18.01 24.44
C PHE A 59 -19.92 18.90 25.53
N PRO A 60 -19.25 19.09 26.68
CA PRO A 60 -19.82 19.83 27.82
C PRO A 60 -20.12 21.29 27.50
N GLU A 61 -19.37 21.89 26.57
CA GLU A 61 -19.58 23.27 26.09
C GLU A 61 -20.39 23.32 24.79
N GLY A 62 -20.93 22.19 24.32
CA GLY A 62 -21.54 22.03 23.01
C GLY A 62 -20.56 21.60 21.92
N LEU A 63 -21.10 21.26 20.75
CA LEU A 63 -20.34 20.84 19.57
C LEU A 63 -20.23 22.03 18.60
N THR A 64 -19.03 22.36 18.16
CA THR A 64 -18.81 23.40 17.14
C THR A 64 -18.08 22.80 15.94
N ILE A 65 -18.58 23.10 14.74
CA ILE A 65 -17.93 22.74 13.47
C ILE A 65 -17.79 23.97 12.58
N GLY A 66 -16.88 23.91 11.61
CA GLY A 66 -16.52 24.99 10.70
C GLY A 66 -15.25 25.75 11.13
N GLY A 67 -14.70 26.55 10.22
CA GLY A 67 -13.52 27.39 10.41
C GLY A 67 -13.89 28.86 10.60
N ASN A 68 -13.74 29.68 9.54
CA ASN A 68 -14.04 31.13 9.60
C ASN A 68 -15.50 31.42 9.97
N PHE A 69 -16.42 30.62 9.43
CA PHE A 69 -17.81 30.56 9.85
C PHE A 69 -18.11 29.23 10.51
N THR A 70 -18.95 29.24 11.55
CA THR A 70 -19.21 28.06 12.37
C THR A 70 -20.67 27.76 12.55
N ILE A 71 -20.97 26.49 12.85
CA ILE A 71 -22.22 26.06 13.47
C ILE A 71 -21.90 25.61 14.89
N HIS A 72 -22.61 26.19 15.86
CA HIS A 72 -22.55 25.76 17.25
C HIS A 72 -23.85 25.05 17.66
N PHE A 73 -23.73 23.85 18.20
CA PHE A 73 -24.83 23.07 18.77
C PHE A 73 -24.68 23.00 20.29
N SER A 74 -25.59 23.65 21.01
CA SER A 74 -25.54 23.75 22.47
C SER A 74 -25.90 22.45 23.19
N ASN A 75 -26.59 21.52 22.52
CA ASN A 75 -27.06 20.26 23.09
C ASN A 75 -27.43 19.21 22.03
N SER A 76 -27.67 17.97 22.47
CA SER A 76 -28.02 16.85 21.59
C SER A 76 -29.32 17.07 20.79
N ASN A 77 -30.27 17.82 21.34
CA ASN A 77 -31.53 18.11 20.66
C ASN A 77 -31.34 19.10 19.50
N ALA A 78 -30.40 20.05 19.61
CA ALA A 78 -30.05 20.94 18.49
C ALA A 78 -29.49 20.13 17.30
N VAL A 79 -28.57 19.21 17.59
CA VAL A 79 -28.05 18.25 16.59
C VAL A 79 -29.17 17.40 15.97
N ARG A 80 -30.08 16.87 16.80
CA ARG A 80 -31.23 16.07 16.34
C ARG A 80 -32.13 16.81 15.36
N VAL A 81 -32.37 18.08 15.60
CA VAL A 81 -33.27 18.90 14.77
C VAL A 81 -32.59 19.31 13.47
N PHE A 82 -31.27 19.47 13.50
CA PHE A 82 -30.48 19.81 12.33
C PHE A 82 -30.29 18.63 11.36
N LEU A 83 -30.11 17.40 11.88
CA LEU A 83 -29.85 16.22 11.08
C LEU A 83 -31.13 15.41 10.75
N PRO A 84 -31.23 14.82 9.54
CA PRO A 84 -30.32 14.98 8.40
C PRO A 84 -30.52 16.33 7.71
N ALA A 85 -29.41 16.95 7.28
CA ALA A 85 -29.46 18.17 6.50
C ALA A 85 -29.58 17.84 5.00
N GLY A 86 -30.44 18.55 4.28
CA GLY A 86 -30.63 18.40 2.84
C GLY A 86 -30.25 19.67 2.07
N GLY A 87 -30.10 19.55 0.75
CA GLY A 87 -29.69 20.64 -0.13
C GLY A 87 -28.33 20.40 -0.77
N THR A 88 -27.87 21.35 -1.57
CA THR A 88 -26.56 21.28 -2.25
C THR A 88 -25.41 21.45 -1.26
N SER A 89 -24.31 20.73 -1.46
CA SER A 89 -23.05 20.90 -0.73
C SER A 89 -22.48 22.29 -0.96
N ALA A 90 -22.29 23.06 0.12
CA ALA A 90 -21.73 24.40 0.05
C ALA A 90 -21.02 24.79 1.36
N SER A 91 -20.27 25.89 1.34
CA SER A 91 -19.72 26.51 2.54
C SER A 91 -20.73 27.41 3.25
N LEU A 92 -20.47 27.67 4.53
CA LEU A 92 -21.16 28.68 5.31
C LEU A 92 -20.75 30.10 4.87
N THR A 93 -21.67 31.03 5.08
CA THR A 93 -21.49 32.46 4.81
C THR A 93 -21.68 33.32 6.07
N GLU A 94 -22.15 32.72 7.15
CA GLU A 94 -22.30 33.34 8.47
C GLU A 94 -22.23 32.29 9.60
N ASN A 95 -22.09 32.78 10.85
CA ASN A 95 -22.12 31.91 12.03
C ASN A 95 -23.56 31.56 12.43
N HIS A 96 -23.79 30.31 12.79
CA HIS A 96 -25.08 29.80 13.21
C HIS A 96 -25.02 29.23 14.64
N ASN A 97 -26.09 29.44 15.42
CA ASN A 97 -26.25 28.87 16.76
C ASN A 97 -27.56 28.08 16.80
N ASP A 98 -27.46 26.77 17.06
CA ASP A 98 -28.56 25.80 17.03
C ASP A 98 -29.46 25.91 15.78
N PRO A 99 -28.90 25.96 14.55
CA PRO A 99 -29.71 26.07 13.35
C PRO A 99 -30.55 24.80 13.13
N THR A 100 -31.68 24.96 12.43
CA THR A 100 -32.46 23.82 11.93
C THR A 100 -32.12 23.47 10.47
N SER A 101 -31.44 24.37 9.77
CA SER A 101 -30.90 24.22 8.42
C SER A 101 -29.88 25.33 8.16
N THR A 102 -28.95 25.13 7.24
CA THR A 102 -28.02 26.16 6.77
C THR A 102 -27.91 26.12 5.24
N GLU A 103 -27.34 27.18 4.66
CA GLU A 103 -27.00 27.28 3.24
C GLU A 103 -25.96 26.24 2.80
N ALA A 104 -25.17 25.70 3.73
CA ALA A 104 -24.18 24.66 3.50
C ALA A 104 -24.79 23.26 3.28
N GLY A 105 -26.10 23.12 3.47
CA GLY A 105 -26.88 21.95 3.04
C GLY A 105 -26.36 20.61 3.56
N VAL A 106 -26.29 19.63 2.66
CA VAL A 106 -25.88 18.25 3.00
C VAL A 106 -24.46 18.17 3.55
N PHE A 107 -23.55 19.07 3.12
CA PHE A 107 -22.17 19.06 3.57
C PHE A 107 -22.03 19.39 5.06
N ALA A 108 -22.73 20.43 5.54
CA ALA A 108 -22.79 20.73 6.97
C ALA A 108 -23.35 19.56 7.78
N GLY A 109 -24.33 18.85 7.21
CA GLY A 109 -24.87 17.64 7.78
C GLY A 109 -23.83 16.52 7.93
N GLN A 110 -23.08 16.22 6.86
CA GLN A 110 -22.05 15.18 6.88
C GLN A 110 -20.92 15.51 7.85
N VAL A 111 -20.44 16.76 7.87
CA VAL A 111 -19.40 17.20 8.81
C VAL A 111 -19.89 17.11 10.26
N THR A 112 -21.15 17.44 10.53
CA THR A 112 -21.73 17.27 11.87
C THR A 112 -21.76 15.80 12.29
N ALA A 113 -22.16 14.90 11.39
CA ALA A 113 -22.20 13.47 11.67
C ALA A 113 -20.81 12.88 11.95
N LEU A 114 -19.80 13.30 11.19
CA LEU A 114 -18.42 12.89 11.41
C LEU A 114 -17.88 13.42 12.74
N ALA A 115 -18.14 14.69 13.05
CA ALA A 115 -17.70 15.31 14.30
C ALA A 115 -18.22 14.57 15.56
N LEU A 116 -19.46 14.06 15.53
CA LEU A 116 -19.98 13.23 16.61
C LEU A 116 -19.21 11.92 16.76
N SER A 117 -18.95 11.23 15.65
CA SER A 117 -18.22 9.96 15.65
C SER A 117 -16.79 10.14 16.15
N LEU A 118 -16.08 11.18 15.70
CA LEU A 118 -14.73 11.53 16.15
C LEU A 118 -14.68 11.91 17.62
N GLY A 119 -15.58 12.78 18.09
CA GLY A 119 -15.60 13.15 19.52
C GLY A 119 -15.94 11.96 20.43
N PHE A 120 -16.79 11.03 20.00
CA PHE A 120 -17.08 9.81 20.75
C PHE A 120 -15.92 8.81 20.74
N SER A 121 -15.21 8.71 19.62
CA SER A 121 -13.93 8.01 19.49
C SER A 121 -12.88 8.56 20.45
N GLU A 122 -12.63 9.87 20.41
CA GLU A 122 -11.63 10.54 21.27
C GLU A 122 -11.96 10.39 22.77
N ALA A 123 -13.25 10.40 23.13
CA ALA A 123 -13.69 10.14 24.50
C ALA A 123 -13.56 8.67 24.94
N GLY A 124 -13.17 7.76 24.05
CA GLY A 124 -12.97 6.33 24.34
C GLY A 124 -14.27 5.60 24.67
N LEU A 125 -15.39 6.00 24.07
CA LEU A 125 -16.68 5.35 24.35
C LEU A 125 -16.70 3.90 23.81
N PRO A 126 -17.35 2.95 24.50
CA PRO A 126 -17.42 1.57 24.04
C PRO A 126 -18.03 1.44 22.65
N GLY A 127 -17.35 0.68 21.78
CA GLY A 127 -17.78 0.49 20.40
C GLY A 127 -17.39 1.64 19.48
N PHE A 128 -16.49 2.54 19.89
CA PHE A 128 -15.74 3.40 19.00
C PHE A 128 -14.26 3.02 19.07
N CYS A 129 -13.67 2.88 17.90
CA CYS A 129 -12.23 2.76 17.71
C CYS A 129 -11.58 4.15 17.71
N ASP A 130 -10.25 4.21 17.60
CA ASP A 130 -9.54 5.44 17.26
C ASP A 130 -9.78 5.81 15.78
N LEU A 131 -10.93 6.42 15.52
CA LEU A 131 -11.40 6.70 14.17
C LEU A 131 -10.51 7.73 13.45
N GLY A 132 -9.96 8.70 14.19
CA GLY A 132 -9.18 9.81 13.64
C GLY A 132 -7.90 9.36 12.94
N SER A 133 -7.27 8.28 13.45
CA SER A 133 -6.03 7.72 12.90
C SER A 133 -6.23 6.77 11.73
N LEU A 134 -7.47 6.41 11.39
CA LEU A 134 -7.75 5.61 10.21
C LEU A 134 -7.51 6.44 8.94
N TYR A 135 -7.08 5.76 7.88
CA TYR A 135 -6.86 6.34 6.56
C TYR A 135 -8.02 6.04 5.62
N TYR A 136 -8.34 7.01 4.77
CA TYR A 136 -9.32 6.84 3.72
C TYR A 136 -8.74 6.07 2.53
N LEU A 137 -9.39 4.97 2.16
CA LEU A 137 -9.10 4.18 0.98
C LEU A 137 -10.18 4.42 -0.07
N CYS A 138 -9.75 4.86 -1.25
CA CYS A 138 -10.63 4.91 -2.40
C CYS A 138 -10.85 3.49 -2.92
N VAL A 139 -12.07 2.98 -2.78
CA VAL A 139 -12.48 1.70 -3.37
C VAL A 139 -13.38 1.98 -4.58
N PRO A 140 -13.05 1.47 -5.79
CA PRO A 140 -13.89 1.62 -6.98
C PRO A 140 -15.31 1.12 -6.70
N ASP A 141 -16.31 1.87 -7.15
CA ASP A 141 -17.72 1.48 -7.02
C ASP A 141 -18.00 0.27 -7.94
N PRO A 142 -18.33 -0.92 -7.40
CA PRO A 142 -18.57 -2.11 -8.20
C PRO A 142 -19.83 -2.01 -9.08
N ASP A 143 -20.76 -1.10 -8.77
CA ASP A 143 -22.03 -0.91 -9.49
C ASP A 143 -21.95 0.22 -10.55
N ARG A 144 -20.82 0.95 -10.62
CA ARG A 144 -20.58 2.00 -11.63
C ARG A 144 -20.09 1.38 -12.93
N HIS A 145 -21.01 0.78 -13.69
CA HIS A 145 -20.73 0.22 -15.02
C HIS A 145 -20.55 1.32 -16.09
N GLY A 146 -19.35 1.89 -16.18
CA GLY A 146 -18.88 2.67 -17.34
C GLY A 146 -18.10 1.80 -18.33
N GLU A 147 -18.07 2.16 -19.61
CA GLU A 147 -17.48 1.33 -20.70
C GLU A 147 -15.93 1.23 -20.68
N ASP A 148 -15.26 1.77 -19.66
CA ASP A 148 -13.80 1.78 -19.50
C ASP A 148 -13.43 1.03 -18.19
N ASP A 149 -13.39 -0.31 -18.24
CA ASP A 149 -13.16 -1.25 -17.13
C ASP A 149 -11.71 -1.25 -16.55
N ASP A 150 -11.08 -0.08 -16.39
CA ASP A 150 -9.80 0.11 -15.67
C ASP A 150 -9.88 1.38 -14.78
N GLU A 151 -10.99 1.61 -14.08
CA GLU A 151 -11.13 2.78 -13.18
C GLU A 151 -10.35 2.55 -11.87
N GLU A 152 -9.05 2.81 -11.94
CA GLU A 152 -8.22 3.05 -10.75
C GLU A 152 -8.87 4.18 -9.93
N CYS A 153 -9.08 3.94 -8.64
CA CYS A 153 -9.78 4.87 -7.76
C CYS A 153 -8.86 6.06 -7.46
N ASP A 154 -8.86 7.06 -8.35
CA ASP A 154 -8.01 8.25 -8.29
C ASP A 154 -8.68 9.38 -7.48
N SER A 155 -9.03 9.08 -6.22
CA SER A 155 -9.48 10.13 -5.30
C SER A 155 -8.23 10.82 -4.72
N PRO A 156 -8.07 12.15 -4.88
CA PRO A 156 -6.93 12.87 -4.31
C PRO A 156 -6.98 12.98 -2.77
N PHE A 157 -8.06 12.48 -2.17
CA PHE A 157 -8.24 12.34 -0.73
C PHE A 157 -7.76 10.98 -0.20
N ALA A 158 -7.47 10.02 -1.08
CA ALA A 158 -6.96 8.71 -0.69
C ALA A 158 -5.63 8.83 0.04
N GLY A 159 -5.48 8.08 1.14
CA GLY A 159 -4.29 8.12 1.98
C GLY A 159 -4.25 9.26 2.99
N MET A 160 -5.23 10.16 3.01
CA MET A 160 -5.43 11.09 4.13
C MET A 160 -6.06 10.37 5.32
N THR A 161 -5.67 10.76 6.52
CA THR A 161 -6.33 10.31 7.75
C THR A 161 -7.71 10.94 7.91
N VAL A 162 -8.60 10.31 8.68
CA VAL A 162 -9.92 10.88 8.99
C VAL A 162 -9.79 12.22 9.71
N ASP A 163 -8.78 12.40 10.57
CA ASP A 163 -8.51 13.69 11.22
C ASP A 163 -8.10 14.78 10.23
N GLU A 164 -7.24 14.46 9.25
CA GLU A 164 -6.86 15.41 8.19
C GLU A 164 -8.06 15.78 7.31
N LEU A 165 -8.88 14.80 6.94
CA LEU A 165 -10.11 15.03 6.17
C LEU A 165 -11.13 15.85 6.95
N PHE A 166 -11.28 15.59 8.24
CA PHE A 166 -12.16 16.37 9.11
C PHE A 166 -11.67 17.81 9.28
N ALA A 167 -10.36 18.01 9.47
CA ALA A 167 -9.76 19.34 9.54
C ALA A 167 -9.98 20.14 8.24
N LEU A 168 -9.73 19.50 7.08
CA LEU A 168 -10.01 20.09 5.77
C LEU A 168 -11.50 20.42 5.61
N ALA A 169 -12.38 19.50 6.00
CA ALA A 169 -13.82 19.70 5.91
C ALA A 169 -14.32 20.86 6.78
N ASN A 170 -13.73 21.10 7.96
CA ASN A 170 -14.05 22.26 8.79
C ASN A 170 -13.62 23.58 8.13
N GLU A 171 -12.43 23.64 7.53
CA GLU A 171 -11.97 24.83 6.79
C GLU A 171 -12.88 25.13 5.59
N VAL A 172 -13.18 24.11 4.79
CA VAL A 172 -14.08 24.21 3.62
C VAL A 172 -15.48 24.61 4.06
N LEU A 173 -16.02 23.99 5.11
CA LEU A 173 -17.33 24.33 5.66
C LEU A 173 -17.35 25.78 6.15
N GLY A 174 -16.26 26.26 6.74
CA GLY A 174 -16.11 27.64 7.19
C GLY A 174 -15.92 28.66 6.06
N GLY A 175 -15.88 28.25 4.80
CA GLY A 175 -15.74 29.15 3.64
C GLY A 175 -14.32 29.28 3.10
N ASN A 176 -13.36 28.51 3.59
CA ASN A 176 -12.00 28.47 3.07
C ASN A 176 -11.79 27.21 2.21
N THR A 177 -11.94 27.36 0.89
CA THR A 177 -11.78 26.25 -0.06
C THR A 177 -10.35 26.07 -0.58
N ASN A 178 -9.38 26.87 -0.12
CA ASN A 178 -8.01 26.85 -0.66
C ASN A 178 -7.24 25.56 -0.33
N GLY A 179 -7.72 24.77 0.63
CA GLY A 179 -7.11 23.49 1.01
C GLY A 179 -7.60 22.30 0.17
N LEU A 180 -8.60 22.49 -0.71
CA LEU A 180 -9.05 21.42 -1.59
C LEU A 180 -7.97 21.09 -2.63
N PRO A 181 -7.73 19.79 -2.92
CA PRO A 181 -6.87 19.39 -4.03
C PRO A 181 -7.31 19.98 -5.38
N ASP A 182 -6.36 20.09 -6.31
CA ASP A 182 -6.64 20.55 -7.67
C ASP A 182 -7.74 19.69 -8.32
N ASP A 183 -8.59 20.32 -9.13
CA ASP A 183 -9.72 19.69 -9.83
C ASP A 183 -10.78 19.01 -8.93
N THR A 184 -10.80 19.32 -7.63
CA THR A 184 -11.88 18.90 -6.71
C THR A 184 -12.78 20.05 -6.28
N ASP A 185 -14.01 19.72 -5.88
CA ASP A 185 -14.96 20.64 -5.28
C ASP A 185 -15.54 20.14 -3.93
N ILE A 186 -16.46 20.91 -3.36
CA ILE A 186 -17.09 20.60 -2.07
C ILE A 186 -17.93 19.30 -2.15
N SER A 187 -18.46 18.96 -3.32
CA SER A 187 -19.19 17.71 -3.55
C SER A 187 -18.25 16.52 -3.41
N ASP A 188 -17.05 16.57 -3.98
CA ASP A 188 -16.08 15.47 -3.89
C ASP A 188 -15.69 15.20 -2.43
N LEU A 189 -15.39 16.27 -1.67
CA LEU A 189 -15.11 16.13 -0.24
C LEU A 189 -16.34 15.65 0.54
N ASN A 190 -17.54 16.13 0.22
CA ASN A 190 -18.78 15.65 0.83
C ASN A 190 -18.97 14.14 0.65
N ASP A 191 -18.63 13.62 -0.54
CA ASP A 191 -18.76 12.20 -0.85
C ASP A 191 -17.77 11.37 -0.03
N VAL A 192 -16.52 11.83 0.13
CA VAL A 192 -15.53 11.20 1.03
C VAL A 192 -16.01 11.18 2.49
N ILE A 193 -16.53 12.30 3.00
CA ILE A 193 -17.08 12.33 4.38
C ILE A 193 -18.31 11.42 4.50
N THR A 194 -19.09 11.26 3.43
CA THR A 194 -20.20 10.31 3.37
C THR A 194 -19.68 8.88 3.49
N ASP A 195 -18.69 8.49 2.70
CA ASP A 195 -18.05 7.16 2.76
C ASP A 195 -17.54 6.85 4.18
N ILE A 196 -16.90 7.81 4.85
CA ILE A 196 -16.44 7.66 6.25
C ILE A 196 -17.63 7.41 7.20
N ASN A 197 -18.66 8.25 7.13
CA ASN A 197 -19.84 8.15 7.99
C ASN A 197 -20.60 6.83 7.78
N GLU A 198 -20.51 6.25 6.59
CA GLU A 198 -21.20 5.03 6.20
C GLU A 198 -20.34 3.77 6.33
N ASN A 199 -19.03 3.88 6.61
CA ASN A 199 -18.15 2.71 6.63
C ASN A 199 -18.49 1.68 7.72
N PHE A 200 -18.76 2.13 8.95
CA PHE A 200 -18.98 1.27 10.12
C PHE A 200 -20.34 1.50 10.77
N VAL A 201 -21.41 1.63 9.98
CA VAL A 201 -22.76 1.93 10.51
C VAL A 201 -23.18 0.94 11.58
N ASP A 202 -23.57 1.47 12.75
CA ASP A 202 -23.92 0.73 13.96
C ASP A 202 -22.81 -0.20 14.51
N GLY A 203 -21.59 -0.13 13.97
CA GLY A 203 -20.48 -1.03 14.26
C GLY A 203 -20.73 -2.49 13.85
N THR A 204 -21.56 -2.69 12.83
CA THR A 204 -21.98 -4.02 12.35
C THR A 204 -21.63 -4.29 10.89
N HIS A 205 -21.15 -3.28 10.17
CA HIS A 205 -20.76 -3.32 8.77
C HIS A 205 -19.34 -2.76 8.65
N ASP A 206 -18.64 -3.16 7.59
CA ASP A 206 -17.38 -2.55 7.16
C ASP A 206 -17.42 -2.48 5.64
N GLU A 207 -17.53 -1.26 5.10
CA GLU A 207 -17.56 -1.00 3.66
C GLU A 207 -16.15 -0.99 3.02
N GLY A 208 -15.10 -1.22 3.83
CA GLY A 208 -13.72 -1.32 3.35
C GLY A 208 -13.11 0.01 2.87
N LYS A 209 -13.74 1.14 3.21
CA LYS A 209 -13.28 2.50 2.86
C LYS A 209 -12.28 3.06 3.86
N LEU A 210 -12.09 2.41 5.02
CA LEU A 210 -11.17 2.84 6.06
C LEU A 210 -10.21 1.74 6.46
N VAL A 211 -8.94 2.11 6.58
CA VAL A 211 -7.87 1.21 6.99
C VAL A 211 -7.04 1.83 8.11
N CYS A 212 -6.61 1.02 9.05
CA CYS A 212 -5.71 1.41 10.16
C CYS A 212 -4.27 1.71 9.73
N ASP A 213 -3.90 1.28 8.53
CA ASP A 213 -2.57 1.42 7.95
C ASP A 213 -2.70 1.46 6.42
N ILE A 214 -2.02 2.42 5.80
CA ILE A 214 -1.90 2.59 4.35
C ILE A 214 -0.58 2.03 3.86
N ARG A 215 -0.26 0.77 4.15
CA ARG A 215 1.01 0.24 3.65
C ARG A 215 0.88 -1.07 2.91
N LEU A 216 1.14 -0.98 1.62
CA LEU A 216 2.31 -1.72 1.17
C LEU A 216 3.54 -0.93 1.65
N ALA A 217 4.29 -1.58 2.52
CA ALA A 217 5.70 -1.40 2.79
C ALA A 217 6.52 -1.03 1.54
N ALA A 218 7.84 -0.81 1.71
CA ALA A 218 8.81 -0.91 0.64
C ALA A 218 8.45 -2.05 -0.34
N GLU A 219 7.99 -1.70 -1.53
CA GLU A 219 7.60 -2.70 -2.50
C GLU A 219 8.90 -3.26 -3.09
N LEU A 220 9.29 -4.47 -2.69
CA LEU A 220 10.53 -5.05 -3.17
C LEU A 220 10.43 -5.37 -4.65
N SER A 221 11.27 -4.69 -5.44
CA SER A 221 11.48 -5.00 -6.85
C SER A 221 12.45 -6.16 -7.05
N SER A 222 13.41 -6.34 -6.14
CA SER A 222 14.28 -7.52 -6.14
C SER A 222 14.86 -7.77 -4.77
N PHE A 223 15.20 -9.02 -4.48
CA PHE A 223 16.02 -9.39 -3.32
C PHE A 223 16.84 -10.63 -3.67
N THR A 224 18.16 -10.52 -3.54
CA THR A 224 19.12 -11.56 -3.95
C THR A 224 20.24 -11.72 -2.93
N ALA A 225 20.79 -12.92 -2.84
CA ALA A 225 21.98 -13.23 -2.06
C ALA A 225 23.04 -13.92 -2.93
N VAL A 226 24.28 -13.46 -2.81
CA VAL A 226 25.41 -13.99 -3.59
C VAL A 226 26.55 -14.33 -2.65
N ALA A 227 26.99 -15.59 -2.65
CA ALA A 227 28.19 -15.98 -1.93
C ALA A 227 29.44 -15.37 -2.59
N ARG A 228 30.32 -14.84 -1.74
CA ARG A 228 31.65 -14.32 -2.06
C ARG A 228 32.67 -15.05 -1.18
N ASP A 229 33.95 -14.85 -1.47
CA ASP A 229 35.03 -15.42 -0.67
C ASP A 229 34.92 -14.95 0.80
N GLY A 230 34.50 -15.83 1.69
CA GLY A 230 34.30 -15.56 3.11
C GLY A 230 33.11 -14.66 3.49
N ALA A 231 32.21 -14.32 2.55
CA ALA A 231 31.09 -13.41 2.82
C ALA A 231 29.85 -13.76 2.00
N ILE A 232 28.69 -13.24 2.40
CA ILE A 232 27.46 -13.23 1.59
C ILE A 232 27.07 -11.78 1.32
N GLU A 233 26.89 -11.45 0.04
CA GLU A 233 26.44 -10.14 -0.42
C GLU A 233 24.96 -10.19 -0.73
N LEU A 234 24.17 -9.36 -0.04
CA LEU A 234 22.76 -9.14 -0.30
C LEU A 234 22.58 -7.87 -1.12
N ILE A 235 21.74 -7.97 -2.15
CA ILE A 235 21.36 -6.84 -3.01
C ILE A 235 19.85 -6.88 -3.13
N TRP A 236 19.21 -5.75 -2.84
CA TRP A 236 17.78 -5.57 -3.07
C TRP A 236 17.51 -4.22 -3.71
N SER A 237 16.35 -4.14 -4.34
CA SER A 237 15.81 -2.91 -4.87
C SER A 237 14.35 -2.79 -4.43
N THR A 238 13.92 -1.55 -4.23
CA THR A 238 12.51 -1.19 -4.02
C THR A 238 11.91 -0.69 -5.33
N ALA A 239 10.60 -0.72 -5.50
CA ALA A 239 9.84 -0.04 -6.56
C ALA A 239 9.37 1.33 -6.05
N SER A 240 8.97 1.37 -4.78
CA SER A 240 8.64 2.55 -3.98
C SER A 240 9.00 2.30 -2.52
N GLU A 241 9.14 3.38 -1.75
CA GLU A 241 9.31 3.37 -0.30
C GLU A 241 8.34 4.36 0.32
N ASN A 242 7.67 3.95 1.39
CA ASN A 242 6.80 4.81 2.17
C ASN A 242 7.27 4.75 3.62
N ASP A 243 7.77 5.88 4.12
CA ASP A 243 8.35 6.08 5.44
C ASP A 243 9.21 4.89 5.89
N VAL A 244 10.23 4.59 5.08
CA VAL A 244 11.22 3.55 5.38
C VAL A 244 12.46 4.20 5.97
N GLU A 245 12.55 4.28 7.29
CA GLU A 245 13.74 4.78 7.99
C GLU A 245 14.94 3.85 7.74
N ARG A 246 14.72 2.53 7.84
CA ARG A 246 15.77 1.52 7.68
C ARG A 246 15.24 0.14 7.31
N PHE A 247 16.11 -0.65 6.69
CA PHE A 247 15.96 -2.08 6.52
C PHE A 247 16.79 -2.82 7.57
N GLU A 248 16.17 -3.79 8.23
CA GLU A 248 16.82 -4.76 9.07
C GLU A 248 17.04 -6.06 8.29
N VAL A 249 18.30 -6.47 8.18
CA VAL A 249 18.68 -7.73 7.55
C VAL A 249 18.68 -8.81 8.62
N GLU A 250 17.84 -9.81 8.46
CA GLU A 250 17.81 -10.98 9.33
C GLU A 250 18.35 -12.20 8.61
N ARG A 251 19.04 -13.04 9.38
CA ARG A 251 19.65 -14.29 8.91
C ARG A 251 19.19 -15.46 9.74
N SER A 252 19.01 -16.61 9.10
CA SER A 252 18.84 -17.91 9.74
C SER A 252 19.76 -18.96 9.13
N ALA A 253 20.24 -19.91 9.94
CA ALA A 253 20.96 -21.10 9.49
C ALA A 253 20.20 -22.40 9.83
N GLY A 254 18.90 -22.32 10.11
CA GLY A 254 18.09 -23.48 10.47
C GLY A 254 16.73 -23.12 11.07
N GLU A 255 16.72 -22.71 12.35
CA GLU A 255 15.47 -22.67 13.13
C GLU A 255 15.09 -21.28 13.66
N SER A 256 16.03 -20.35 13.82
CA SER A 256 15.77 -19.01 14.35
C SER A 256 16.33 -17.91 13.45
N TRP A 257 15.60 -16.80 13.33
CA TRP A 257 16.05 -15.58 12.70
C TRP A 257 16.80 -14.71 13.72
N SER A 258 17.90 -14.11 13.30
CA SER A 258 18.66 -13.15 14.09
C SER A 258 18.99 -11.92 13.24
N LEU A 259 18.84 -10.73 13.81
CA LEU A 259 19.31 -9.49 13.20
C LEU A 259 20.83 -9.57 12.96
N THR A 260 21.24 -9.39 11.71
CA THR A 260 22.64 -9.44 11.31
C THR A 260 23.17 -8.09 10.84
N GLY A 261 22.29 -7.17 10.44
CA GLY A 261 22.67 -5.85 9.99
C GLY A 261 21.50 -4.92 9.76
N VAL A 262 21.82 -3.64 9.57
CA VAL A 262 20.85 -2.56 9.32
C VAL A 262 21.38 -1.71 8.18
N VAL A 263 20.50 -1.31 7.26
CA VAL A 263 20.80 -0.41 6.15
C VAL A 263 19.75 0.70 6.15
N ASN A 264 20.16 1.96 6.20
CA ASN A 264 19.20 3.08 6.17
C ASN A 264 18.42 3.09 4.86
N GLY A 265 17.11 3.29 4.95
CA GLY A 265 16.23 3.55 3.81
C GLY A 265 16.30 5.01 3.38
N GLN A 266 15.47 5.40 2.41
CA GLN A 266 15.39 6.79 1.96
C GLN A 266 14.21 7.56 2.58
N GLY A 267 13.44 6.95 3.49
CA GLY A 267 12.17 7.52 3.98
C GLY A 267 11.08 7.35 2.93
N ASP A 268 10.41 8.45 2.58
CA ASP A 268 9.42 8.47 1.50
C ASP A 268 10.10 8.61 0.14
N SER A 269 9.83 7.66 -0.75
CA SER A 269 10.29 7.73 -2.14
C SER A 269 9.33 7.07 -3.12
N PRO A 270 8.73 7.83 -4.05
CA PRO A 270 7.95 7.25 -5.14
C PRO A 270 8.83 6.60 -6.22
N ILE A 271 10.17 6.68 -6.07
CA ILE A 271 11.14 6.06 -6.98
C ILE A 271 11.92 5.02 -6.18
N GLY A 272 11.98 3.81 -6.73
CA GLY A 272 12.74 2.72 -6.16
C GLY A 272 14.24 3.00 -6.04
N HIS A 273 14.83 2.52 -4.94
CA HIS A 273 16.27 2.58 -4.67
C HIS A 273 16.90 1.19 -4.70
N SER A 274 18.23 1.15 -4.73
CA SER A 274 18.98 -0.10 -4.64
C SER A 274 19.93 -0.07 -3.46
N TYR A 275 19.95 -1.17 -2.74
CA TYR A 275 20.65 -1.33 -1.48
C TYR A 275 21.58 -2.52 -1.53
N ARG A 276 22.57 -2.49 -0.63
CA ARG A 276 23.58 -3.53 -0.53
C ARG A 276 23.98 -3.74 0.92
N PHE A 277 24.04 -5.01 1.33
CA PHE A 277 24.57 -5.42 2.62
C PHE A 277 25.55 -6.59 2.45
N VAL A 278 26.61 -6.62 3.24
CA VAL A 278 27.60 -7.71 3.21
C VAL A 278 27.68 -8.36 4.58
N ASP A 279 27.38 -9.65 4.63
CA ASP A 279 27.55 -10.50 5.81
C ASP A 279 28.90 -11.23 5.75
N GLU A 280 29.87 -10.72 6.50
CA GLU A 280 31.21 -11.34 6.64
C GLU A 280 31.25 -12.38 7.79
N SER A 281 30.15 -12.57 8.51
CA SER A 281 30.08 -13.44 9.69
C SER A 281 29.58 -14.86 9.36
N VAL A 282 30.00 -15.37 8.19
CA VAL A 282 29.50 -16.63 7.61
C VAL A 282 30.53 -17.74 7.72
N THR A 283 30.06 -18.97 7.89
CA THR A 283 30.90 -20.18 7.93
C THR A 283 30.83 -20.90 6.59
N ALA A 284 31.98 -21.24 6.00
CA ALA A 284 32.02 -21.97 4.73
C ALA A 284 31.25 -23.30 4.79
N ALA A 285 30.65 -23.69 3.66
CA ALA A 285 29.74 -24.83 3.51
C ALA A 285 28.49 -24.80 4.42
N THR A 286 28.10 -23.61 4.91
CA THR A 286 26.87 -23.42 5.70
C THR A 286 25.82 -22.74 4.83
N VAL A 287 24.61 -23.28 4.82
CA VAL A 287 23.46 -22.69 4.13
C VAL A 287 22.79 -21.67 5.05
N TYR A 288 22.68 -20.45 4.56
CA TYR A 288 22.01 -19.34 5.24
C TYR A 288 20.77 -18.92 4.46
N SER A 289 19.72 -18.57 5.18
CA SER A 289 18.54 -17.87 4.63
C SER A 289 18.53 -16.44 5.15
N TYR A 290 18.14 -15.50 4.29
CA TYR A 290 18.01 -14.09 4.62
C TYR A 290 16.62 -13.59 4.30
N ARG A 291 16.14 -12.66 5.12
CA ARG A 291 14.92 -11.87 4.89
C ARG A 291 15.17 -10.42 5.29
N LEU A 292 14.32 -9.53 4.82
CA LEU A 292 14.34 -8.12 5.18
C LEU A 292 13.14 -7.82 6.07
N ALA A 293 13.36 -6.97 7.06
CA ALA A 293 12.30 -6.19 7.68
C ALA A 293 12.52 -4.73 7.32
N GLU A 294 11.46 -3.96 7.18
CA GLU A 294 11.55 -2.51 7.20
C GLU A 294 11.17 -1.99 8.58
N VAL A 295 11.69 -0.81 8.90
CA VAL A 295 11.30 -0.04 10.07
C VAL A 295 11.10 1.41 9.65
N SER A 296 9.96 1.96 10.07
CA SER A 296 9.55 3.34 9.82
C SER A 296 10.11 4.33 10.84
N ALA A 297 9.97 5.63 10.57
CA ALA A 297 10.48 6.69 11.45
C ALA A 297 9.81 6.71 12.83
N ASN A 298 8.58 6.20 12.95
CA ASN A 298 7.88 6.04 14.23
C ASN A 298 8.25 4.72 14.95
N GLY A 299 9.03 3.84 14.33
CA GLY A 299 9.52 2.58 14.90
C GLY A 299 8.66 1.36 14.59
N ASP A 300 7.60 1.48 13.78
CA ASP A 300 6.81 0.34 13.31
C ASP A 300 7.67 -0.56 12.41
N ARG A 301 7.47 -1.87 12.54
CA ARG A 301 8.35 -2.87 11.94
C ARG A 301 7.57 -3.94 11.20
N GLN A 302 7.89 -4.12 9.92
CA GLN A 302 7.22 -5.10 9.06
C GLN A 302 8.23 -6.02 8.37
N ILE A 303 7.94 -7.33 8.29
CA ILE A 303 8.75 -8.26 7.49
C ILE A 303 8.33 -8.12 6.01
N LEU A 304 9.30 -7.86 5.13
CA LEU A 304 9.06 -7.78 3.70
C LEU A 304 8.92 -9.19 3.09
N PRO A 305 8.11 -9.34 2.02
CA PRO A 305 7.99 -10.60 1.33
C PRO A 305 9.31 -10.99 0.65
N GLY A 306 9.67 -12.27 0.74
CA GLY A 306 10.85 -12.83 0.09
C GLY A 306 11.89 -13.35 1.07
N ILE A 307 12.32 -14.59 0.83
CA ILE A 307 13.43 -15.22 1.52
C ILE A 307 14.42 -15.70 0.45
N VAL A 308 15.68 -15.38 0.63
CA VAL A 308 16.77 -15.85 -0.23
C VAL A 308 17.66 -16.79 0.54
N THR A 309 18.02 -17.92 -0.06
CA THR A 309 18.86 -18.94 0.56
C THR A 309 20.14 -19.12 -0.26
N VAL A 310 21.28 -19.16 0.42
CA VAL A 310 22.60 -19.25 -0.21
C VAL A 310 23.57 -20.04 0.68
N GLU A 311 24.44 -20.84 0.06
CA GLU A 311 25.52 -21.54 0.76
C GLU A 311 26.78 -20.66 0.80
N ALA A 312 27.33 -20.42 1.99
CA ALA A 312 28.56 -19.67 2.17
C ALA A 312 29.79 -20.48 1.76
N GLY A 313 30.83 -19.82 1.20
CA GLY A 313 32.14 -20.44 1.02
C GLY A 313 32.38 -21.23 -0.28
N GLY A 314 31.78 -20.83 -1.39
CA GLY A 314 32.26 -21.21 -2.72
C GLY A 314 33.11 -20.11 -3.34
N GLU A 315 34.22 -20.46 -4.00
CA GLU A 315 34.62 -19.68 -5.18
C GLU A 315 33.36 -19.50 -6.01
N THR A 316 32.97 -18.27 -6.35
CA THR A 316 31.73 -17.93 -7.06
C THR A 316 31.33 -19.09 -7.97
N ALA A 317 30.38 -19.91 -7.51
CA ALA A 317 30.01 -21.09 -8.26
C ALA A 317 29.46 -20.55 -9.56
N LEU A 318 30.25 -20.68 -10.62
CA LEU A 318 29.82 -20.24 -11.93
C LEU A 318 28.46 -20.91 -12.17
N PRO A 319 27.49 -20.18 -12.73
CA PRO A 319 26.18 -20.74 -13.05
C PRO A 319 26.38 -22.12 -13.69
N ALA A 320 25.69 -23.15 -13.21
CA ALA A 320 25.88 -24.48 -13.79
C ALA A 320 25.39 -24.53 -15.25
N GLU A 321 24.45 -23.66 -15.59
CA GLU A 321 23.75 -23.62 -16.88
C GLU A 321 23.49 -22.18 -17.32
N PHE A 322 23.23 -21.99 -18.62
CA PHE A 322 22.74 -20.73 -19.15
C PHE A 322 21.31 -20.49 -18.66
N THR A 323 21.02 -19.28 -18.18
CA THR A 323 19.66 -18.90 -17.78
C THR A 323 19.29 -17.52 -18.32
N LEU A 324 18.01 -17.34 -18.64
CA LEU A 324 17.40 -16.05 -18.93
C LEU A 324 16.14 -15.94 -18.07
N THR A 325 16.18 -15.03 -17.09
CA THR A 325 15.05 -14.82 -16.18
C THR A 325 13.98 -13.96 -16.82
N GLN A 326 12.79 -13.96 -16.21
CA GLN A 326 11.77 -12.98 -16.56
C GLN A 326 12.29 -11.58 -16.18
N ASN A 327 12.04 -10.59 -17.04
CA ASN A 327 12.38 -9.21 -16.75
C ASN A 327 11.54 -8.73 -15.57
N TYR A 328 12.11 -7.84 -14.76
CA TYR A 328 11.42 -7.27 -13.62
C TYR A 328 11.63 -5.74 -13.57
N PRO A 329 10.56 -4.95 -13.40
CA PRO A 329 9.15 -5.36 -13.33
C PRO A 329 8.62 -5.87 -14.69
N ASN A 330 7.48 -6.56 -14.68
CA ASN A 330 6.73 -6.96 -15.89
C ASN A 330 5.24 -7.23 -15.54
N PRO A 331 4.29 -6.37 -15.93
CA PRO A 331 4.44 -5.22 -16.82
C PRO A 331 5.40 -4.12 -16.29
N PHE A 332 5.96 -3.29 -17.18
CA PHE A 332 6.94 -2.26 -16.82
C PHE A 332 6.62 -0.90 -17.45
N ASN A 333 7.02 0.20 -16.79
CA ASN A 333 6.85 1.59 -17.24
C ASN A 333 8.07 2.47 -16.88
N PRO A 334 8.75 3.11 -17.85
CA PRO A 334 9.25 2.50 -19.07
C PRO A 334 10.52 1.67 -18.83
N ASN A 335 10.95 1.48 -17.58
CA ASN A 335 12.21 0.83 -17.23
C ASN A 335 12.01 -0.59 -16.69
N THR A 336 12.87 -1.52 -17.09
CA THR A 336 12.90 -2.89 -16.57
C THR A 336 14.32 -3.43 -16.54
N GLN A 337 14.57 -4.48 -15.77
CA GLN A 337 15.84 -5.19 -15.69
C GLN A 337 15.72 -6.59 -16.28
N ILE A 338 16.71 -6.99 -17.08
CA ILE A 338 16.81 -8.33 -17.64
C ILE A 338 18.06 -8.98 -17.07
N SER A 339 17.88 -10.10 -16.36
CA SER A 339 18.98 -10.88 -15.80
C SER A 339 19.19 -12.20 -16.52
N PHE A 340 20.45 -12.59 -16.65
CA PHE A 340 20.86 -13.85 -17.26
C PHE A 340 22.16 -14.35 -16.64
N ALA A 341 22.42 -15.65 -16.77
CA ALA A 341 23.61 -16.27 -16.21
C ALA A 341 24.38 -17.05 -17.29
N LEU A 342 25.71 -16.98 -17.23
CA LEU A 342 26.63 -17.63 -18.17
C LEU A 342 27.54 -18.61 -17.40
N PRO A 343 27.51 -19.93 -17.71
CA PRO A 343 28.37 -20.91 -17.07
C PRO A 343 29.86 -20.74 -17.40
N PHE A 344 30.16 -20.16 -18.57
CA PHE A 344 31.51 -19.85 -19.03
C PHE A 344 31.47 -18.59 -19.92
N ALA A 345 32.62 -17.96 -20.11
CA ALA A 345 32.73 -16.77 -20.95
C ALA A 345 32.21 -17.04 -22.38
N SER A 346 31.32 -16.17 -22.87
CA SER A 346 30.55 -16.40 -24.10
C SER A 346 30.37 -15.11 -24.88
N ASN A 347 30.26 -15.20 -26.20
CA ASN A 347 29.78 -14.09 -27.02
C ASN A 347 28.26 -14.03 -26.93
N VAL A 348 27.74 -12.94 -26.37
CA VAL A 348 26.33 -12.76 -26.01
C VAL A 348 25.71 -11.68 -26.89
N THR A 349 24.51 -11.98 -27.39
CA THR A 349 23.61 -10.97 -27.95
C THR A 349 22.30 -11.00 -27.17
N LEU A 350 21.96 -9.88 -26.52
CA LEU A 350 20.65 -9.66 -25.89
C LEU A 350 19.92 -8.59 -26.71
N ALA A 351 18.85 -8.98 -27.40
CA ALA A 351 18.08 -8.09 -28.26
C ALA A 351 16.59 -8.13 -27.92
N VAL A 352 15.93 -7.01 -28.12
CA VAL A 352 14.49 -6.79 -27.91
C VAL A 352 13.79 -6.71 -29.26
N PHE A 353 12.63 -7.33 -29.37
CA PHE A 353 11.80 -7.45 -30.56
C PHE A 353 10.36 -7.05 -30.25
N ASP A 354 9.68 -6.46 -31.24
CA ASP A 354 8.23 -6.24 -31.17
C ASP A 354 7.42 -7.51 -31.49
N ALA A 355 6.10 -7.41 -31.41
CA ALA A 355 5.17 -8.52 -31.70
C ALA A 355 5.26 -9.06 -33.14
N LEU A 356 5.85 -8.31 -34.08
CA LEU A 356 6.08 -8.74 -35.47
C LEU A 356 7.47 -9.38 -35.66
N GLY A 357 8.26 -9.48 -34.60
CA GLY A 357 9.62 -10.02 -34.62
C GLY A 357 10.66 -9.04 -35.18
N ARG A 358 10.36 -7.75 -35.26
CA ARG A 358 11.34 -6.72 -35.67
C ARG A 358 12.19 -6.34 -34.46
N SER A 359 13.51 -6.33 -34.63
CA SER A 359 14.43 -5.88 -33.59
C SER A 359 14.24 -4.38 -33.33
N VAL A 360 13.92 -4.02 -32.09
CA VAL A 360 13.71 -2.63 -31.65
C VAL A 360 14.85 -2.10 -30.80
N ALA A 361 15.62 -2.98 -30.13
CA ALA A 361 16.82 -2.59 -29.40
C ALA A 361 17.81 -3.77 -29.30
N THR A 362 19.10 -3.45 -29.22
CA THR A 362 20.16 -4.41 -28.85
C THR A 362 20.79 -3.92 -27.56
N LEU A 363 20.63 -4.68 -26.47
CA LEU A 363 21.06 -4.28 -25.13
C LEU A 363 22.48 -4.75 -24.83
N VAL A 364 22.87 -5.89 -25.40
CA VAL A 364 24.22 -6.45 -25.30
C VAL A 364 24.59 -7.03 -26.67
N ASP A 365 25.80 -6.74 -27.14
CA ASP A 365 26.41 -7.43 -28.27
C ASP A 365 27.93 -7.51 -28.06
N GLY A 366 28.40 -8.64 -27.54
CA GLY A 366 29.83 -8.85 -27.30
C GLY A 366 30.17 -9.97 -26.33
N SER A 367 31.47 -10.11 -26.05
CA SER A 367 31.99 -11.15 -25.16
C SER A 367 31.81 -10.76 -23.69
N LEU A 368 31.11 -11.60 -22.92
CA LEU A 368 30.96 -11.46 -21.47
C LEU A 368 31.66 -12.61 -20.73
N ALA A 369 32.17 -12.31 -19.54
CA ALA A 369 32.76 -13.31 -18.66
C ALA A 369 31.69 -14.27 -18.09
N ALA A 370 32.13 -15.43 -17.60
CA ALA A 370 31.29 -16.35 -16.85
C ALA A 370 30.73 -15.65 -15.59
N GLY A 371 29.47 -15.94 -15.23
CA GLY A 371 28.78 -15.32 -14.09
C GLY A 371 27.37 -14.83 -14.43
N SER A 372 26.73 -14.20 -13.44
CA SER A 372 25.42 -13.57 -13.58
C SER A 372 25.57 -12.13 -14.04
N HIS A 373 24.67 -11.70 -14.93
CA HIS A 373 24.64 -10.37 -15.54
C HIS A 373 23.23 -9.80 -15.47
N THR A 374 23.13 -8.50 -15.25
CA THR A 374 21.86 -7.76 -15.26
C THR A 374 22.01 -6.54 -16.16
N VAL A 375 21.00 -6.28 -16.98
CA VAL A 375 21.00 -5.20 -17.96
C VAL A 375 19.71 -4.39 -17.82
N ASN A 376 19.85 -3.07 -17.68
CA ASN A 376 18.72 -2.15 -17.66
C ASN A 376 18.21 -1.91 -19.08
N PHE A 377 16.89 -1.90 -19.23
CA PHE A 377 16.21 -1.56 -20.48
C PHE A 377 15.26 -0.39 -20.26
N ASP A 378 15.54 0.71 -20.95
CA ASP A 378 14.69 1.90 -21.04
C ASP A 378 13.90 1.86 -22.35
N ALA A 379 12.58 1.76 -22.24
CA ALA A 379 11.65 1.73 -23.35
C ALA A 379 10.86 3.05 -23.52
N ALA A 380 11.37 4.19 -23.03
CA ALA A 380 10.68 5.48 -23.08
C ALA A 380 10.24 5.89 -24.50
N ASN A 381 10.92 5.41 -25.54
CA ASN A 381 10.60 5.70 -26.94
C ASN A 381 9.77 4.61 -27.66
N LEU A 382 9.31 3.57 -26.94
CA LEU A 382 8.48 2.49 -27.49
C LEU A 382 7.00 2.66 -27.13
N SER A 383 6.09 2.12 -27.94
CA SER A 383 4.64 2.16 -27.68
C SER A 383 4.22 1.11 -26.64
N ASN A 384 3.09 1.31 -25.95
CA ASN A 384 2.51 0.29 -25.07
C ASN A 384 2.25 -1.01 -25.85
N GLY A 385 2.49 -2.15 -25.21
CA GLY A 385 2.24 -3.45 -25.82
C GLY A 385 3.23 -4.54 -25.44
N ILE A 386 3.14 -5.64 -26.19
CA ILE A 386 3.93 -6.85 -25.94
C ILE A 386 5.24 -6.79 -26.74
N TYR A 387 6.33 -7.06 -26.03
CA TYR A 387 7.67 -7.20 -26.57
C TYR A 387 8.25 -8.55 -26.19
N PHE A 388 9.30 -8.95 -26.90
CA PHE A 388 10.05 -10.15 -26.62
C PHE A 388 11.53 -9.80 -26.51
N TYR A 389 12.25 -10.40 -25.59
CA TYR A 389 13.70 -10.30 -25.56
C TYR A 389 14.32 -11.68 -25.71
N GLN A 390 15.40 -11.73 -26.47
CA GLN A 390 16.12 -12.96 -26.78
C GLN A 390 17.57 -12.84 -26.34
N LEU A 391 18.01 -13.80 -25.53
CA LEU A 391 19.42 -14.03 -25.25
C LEU A 391 19.95 -15.09 -26.20
N LYS A 392 21.06 -14.80 -26.87
CA LYS A 392 21.88 -15.78 -27.59
C LYS A 392 23.27 -15.80 -26.98
N ALA A 393 23.76 -16.99 -26.64
CA ALA A 393 25.11 -17.20 -26.11
C ALA A 393 25.66 -18.52 -26.65
N GLY A 394 26.47 -18.46 -27.71
CA GLY A 394 26.88 -19.66 -28.45
C GLY A 394 25.67 -20.42 -29.03
N ASP A 395 25.53 -21.70 -28.67
CA ASP A 395 24.40 -22.55 -29.09
C ASP A 395 23.14 -22.34 -28.22
N PHE A 396 23.26 -21.64 -27.08
CA PHE A 396 22.10 -21.35 -26.22
C PHE A 396 21.28 -20.21 -26.81
N SER A 397 19.97 -20.41 -26.89
CA SER A 397 19.01 -19.34 -27.18
C SER A 397 17.77 -19.47 -26.31
N ALA A 398 17.42 -18.38 -25.63
CA ALA A 398 16.19 -18.28 -24.84
C ALA A 398 15.44 -17.00 -25.20
N VAL A 399 14.10 -17.08 -25.21
CA VAL A 399 13.20 -15.96 -25.47
C VAL A 399 12.22 -15.84 -24.32
N ARG A 400 11.95 -14.61 -23.90
CA ARG A 400 10.95 -14.29 -22.88
C ARG A 400 10.09 -13.12 -23.36
N LYS A 401 8.86 -13.06 -22.84
CA LYS A 401 7.85 -12.05 -23.18
C LYS A 401 7.82 -10.98 -22.09
N MET A 402 7.73 -9.72 -22.49
CA MET A 402 7.54 -8.58 -21.60
C MET A 402 6.41 -7.66 -22.07
N MET A 403 5.78 -6.96 -21.14
CA MET A 403 4.67 -6.06 -21.39
C MET A 403 5.03 -4.64 -20.94
N LEU A 404 5.04 -3.71 -21.89
CA LEU A 404 5.22 -2.28 -21.63
C LEU A 404 3.84 -1.64 -21.47
N ILE A 405 3.64 -0.95 -20.35
CA ILE A 405 2.45 -0.13 -20.07
C ILE A 405 2.97 1.25 -19.67
N LYS A 406 2.42 2.31 -20.26
CA LYS A 406 2.74 3.71 -19.97
C LYS A 406 1.49 4.51 -19.77
#